data_AF-A0A9E1KK35-F1
#
_entry.id   AF-A0A9E1KK35-F1
#
_cell.length_a   1.000
_cell.length_b   1.000
_cell.length_c   1.000
_cell.angle_alpha   90.00
_cell.angle_beta   90.00
_cell.angle_gamma   90.00
#
_symmetry.space_group_name_H-M   'P 1'
#
loop_
_entity.id
_entity.type
_entity.pdbx_description
1 polymer ?
#
loop_
_entity_poly.entity_id
_entity_poly.type
_entity_poly.pdbx_seq_one_letter_code
_entity_poly.pdbx_strand_id
1 'polypeptide(L)'
;MKKLLATAAVTAVMAAGLASPAMADLSANIGYASEYHYRGILQKESSASAGIDYEAGGLYLGAWAADVGDGLETDVYGGYNIELGEFTLGAGFTGYYYTGDFDDTYEEVNLNAGWGFLSVGYSIGEWDGDGGQDYDYLEVTAEHKGFYGTYGSFGKDFDGDYFQVGYGTEVGGFDLGIAAIFSSKELSDQDGSSESLIFSIGKSFDL
;
A
#
# COMPACT_ATOMS: atom_id res chain seq x y z
N MET A 1 24.12 -9.73 -14.39
CA MET A 1 22.78 -9.45 -14.94
C MET A 1 21.98 -8.87 -13.81
N LYS A 2 21.76 -7.54 -13.82
CA LYS A 2 21.09 -6.81 -12.73
C LYS A 2 19.62 -7.23 -12.74
N LYS A 3 19.17 -7.84 -11.64
CA LYS A 3 17.77 -8.23 -11.46
C LYS A 3 17.00 -6.97 -11.11
N LEU A 4 15.98 -6.65 -11.91
CA LEU A 4 15.04 -5.55 -11.65
C LEU A 4 14.22 -5.93 -10.43
N LEU A 5 14.35 -5.16 -9.34
CA LEU A 5 13.39 -5.14 -8.25
C LEU A 5 12.24 -4.28 -8.75
N ALA A 6 11.02 -4.82 -8.69
CA ALA A 6 9.81 -4.09 -9.02
C ALA A 6 9.46 -3.23 -7.81
N THR A 7 9.59 -1.91 -7.94
CA THR A 7 9.16 -0.97 -6.91
C THR A 7 7.65 -0.82 -7.00
N ALA A 8 6.94 -1.38 -6.03
CA ALA A 8 5.48 -1.31 -5.93
C ALA A 8 5.05 0.12 -5.58
N ALA A 9 4.06 0.63 -6.32
CA ALA A 9 3.31 1.80 -5.93
C ALA A 9 2.50 1.49 -4.66
N VAL A 10 2.42 2.47 -3.76
CA VAL A 10 1.76 2.44 -2.44
C VAL A 10 0.44 1.65 -2.46
N THR A 11 0.61 0.38 -2.16
CA THR A 11 -0.31 -0.65 -1.68
C THR A 11 0.68 -1.59 -1.02
N ALA A 12 0.50 -1.93 0.25
CA ALA A 12 1.44 -2.73 1.04
C ALA A 12 1.51 -4.19 0.52
N VAL A 13 1.98 -4.37 -0.71
CA VAL A 13 2.35 -5.63 -1.33
C VAL A 13 3.86 -5.72 -1.22
N MET A 14 4.28 -6.45 -0.18
CA MET A 14 5.64 -6.95 0.01
C MET A 14 6.19 -7.50 -1.31
N ALA A 15 7.14 -6.80 -1.92
CA ALA A 15 7.92 -7.35 -3.02
C ALA A 15 8.90 -8.40 -2.44
N ALA A 16 8.56 -9.68 -2.59
CA ALA A 16 9.47 -10.77 -2.29
C ALA A 16 10.69 -10.74 -3.23
N GLY A 17 11.90 -10.66 -2.68
CA GLY A 17 13.13 -10.63 -3.47
C GLY A 17 14.45 -10.68 -2.71
N LEU A 18 14.97 -11.90 -2.55
CA LEU A 18 16.38 -12.29 -2.32
C LEU A 18 16.87 -12.34 -0.86
N ALA A 19 16.87 -13.57 -0.31
CA ALA A 19 17.75 -13.97 0.79
C ALA A 19 19.23 -13.69 0.46
N SER A 20 19.72 -12.54 0.93
CA SER A 20 21.12 -12.34 1.30
C SER A 20 21.32 -12.77 2.75
N PRO A 21 22.52 -13.19 3.19
CA PRO A 21 22.75 -13.54 4.59
C PRO A 21 22.38 -12.34 5.47
N ALA A 22 21.48 -12.57 6.43
CA ALA A 22 20.84 -11.60 7.32
C ALA A 22 21.81 -10.49 7.80
N MET A 23 21.84 -9.41 7.03
CA MET A 23 22.12 -8.07 7.51
C MET A 23 20.76 -7.41 7.62
N ALA A 24 20.57 -6.65 8.69
CA ALA A 24 19.39 -5.83 8.79
C ALA A 24 19.50 -4.73 7.74
N ASP A 25 18.50 -4.61 6.88
CA ASP A 25 18.46 -3.60 5.84
C ASP A 25 17.56 -2.46 6.33
N LEU A 26 18.17 -1.30 6.58
CA LEU A 26 17.46 -0.06 6.89
C LEU A 26 17.36 0.74 5.59
N SER A 27 16.16 1.16 5.22
CA SER A 27 15.94 1.99 4.05
C SER A 27 15.01 3.15 4.36
N ALA A 28 15.07 4.18 3.52
CA ALA A 28 14.14 5.31 3.56
C ALA A 28 13.63 5.60 2.17
N ASN A 29 12.45 6.21 2.08
CA ASN A 29 11.86 6.60 0.80
C ASN A 29 11.21 7.98 0.88
N ILE A 30 11.12 8.65 -0.27
CA ILE A 30 10.33 9.87 -0.47
C ILE A 30 9.53 9.74 -1.77
N GLY A 31 8.33 10.30 -1.78
CA GLY A 31 7.40 10.16 -2.89
C GLY A 31 6.51 11.39 -3.11
N TYR A 32 5.92 11.43 -4.30
CA TYR A 32 4.87 12.36 -4.67
C TYR A 32 3.89 11.66 -5.63
N ALA A 33 2.60 11.92 -5.44
CA ALA A 33 1.55 11.50 -6.35
C ALA A 33 0.64 12.68 -6.72
N SER A 34 0.17 12.71 -7.97
CA SER A 34 -0.80 13.72 -8.43
C SER A 34 -2.12 13.60 -7.68
N GLU A 35 -2.48 12.39 -7.27
CA GLU A 35 -3.56 12.08 -6.34
C GLU A 35 -3.09 10.93 -5.45
N TYR A 36 -3.34 11.05 -4.15
CA TYR A 36 -3.15 9.97 -3.19
C TYR A 36 -4.49 9.31 -2.93
N HIS A 37 -4.55 8.01 -3.20
CA HIS A 37 -5.72 7.16 -2.95
C HIS A 37 -5.34 6.09 -1.92
N TYR A 38 -6.20 5.90 -0.92
CA TYR A 38 -6.14 4.79 0.01
C TYR A 38 -7.26 3.81 -0.35
N ARG A 39 -6.89 2.60 -0.80
CA ARG A 39 -7.84 1.52 -1.16
C ARG A 39 -8.98 1.99 -2.07
N GLY A 40 -8.66 2.81 -3.07
CA GLY A 40 -9.63 3.35 -4.04
C GLY A 40 -10.36 4.63 -3.62
N ILE A 41 -10.12 5.12 -2.39
CA ILE A 41 -10.71 6.35 -1.86
C ILE A 41 -9.70 7.49 -2.01
N LEU A 42 -10.06 8.56 -2.73
CA LEU A 42 -9.22 9.74 -2.87
C LEU A 42 -9.03 10.41 -1.50
N GLN A 43 -7.79 10.45 -1.02
CA GLN A 43 -7.43 11.14 0.22
C GLN A 43 -7.08 12.60 -0.06
N LYS A 44 -6.26 12.83 -1.09
CA LYS A 44 -5.76 14.17 -1.42
C LYS A 44 -5.26 14.31 -2.84
N GLU A 45 -5.57 15.42 -3.49
CA GLU A 45 -4.84 15.87 -4.67
C GLU A 45 -3.45 16.39 -4.29
N SER A 46 -2.43 16.07 -5.09
CA SER A 46 -1.05 16.53 -4.92
C SER A 46 -0.51 16.22 -3.51
N SER A 47 -0.18 14.94 -3.26
CA SER A 47 0.34 14.48 -1.97
C SER A 47 1.82 14.13 -2.05
N ALA A 48 2.56 14.54 -1.02
CA ALA A 48 3.94 14.14 -0.81
C ALA A 48 4.00 13.13 0.35
N SER A 49 4.92 12.19 0.26
CA SER A 49 5.09 11.15 1.26
C SER A 49 6.55 10.82 1.55
N ALA A 50 6.79 10.18 2.69
CA ALA A 50 8.09 9.65 3.07
C ALA A 50 7.93 8.46 4.02
N GLY A 51 8.90 7.56 4.02
CA GLY A 51 8.91 6.41 4.90
C GLY A 51 10.31 5.95 5.31
N ILE A 52 10.33 5.09 6.32
CA ILE A 52 11.51 4.40 6.81
C ILE A 52 11.15 2.94 7.10
N ASP A 53 12.00 2.03 6.65
CA ASP A 53 11.74 0.60 6.68
C ASP A 53 12.95 -0.14 7.24
N TYR A 54 12.68 -1.15 8.04
CA TYR A 54 13.66 -2.06 8.59
C TYR A 54 13.25 -3.50 8.26
N GLU A 55 14.16 -4.26 7.65
CA GLU A 55 13.94 -5.67 7.35
C GLU A 55 15.06 -6.55 7.90
N ALA A 56 14.69 -7.68 8.50
CA ALA A 56 15.64 -8.65 9.00
C ALA A 56 15.06 -10.08 9.05
N GLY A 57 15.51 -10.95 8.14
CA GLY A 57 15.23 -12.38 8.22
C GLY A 57 13.73 -12.73 8.22
N GLY A 58 12.95 -12.02 7.40
CA GLY A 58 11.50 -12.16 7.28
C GLY A 58 10.71 -11.16 8.14
N LEU A 59 11.32 -10.62 9.20
CA LEU A 59 10.75 -9.51 9.97
C LEU A 59 10.78 -8.24 9.12
N TYR A 60 9.71 -7.47 9.14
CA TYR A 60 9.69 -6.09 8.68
C TYR A 60 9.04 -5.19 9.73
N LEU A 61 9.51 -3.95 9.81
CA LEU A 61 8.94 -2.87 10.62
C LEU A 61 9.17 -1.57 9.88
N GLY A 62 8.16 -0.71 9.80
CA GLY A 62 8.31 0.58 9.15
C GLY A 62 7.35 1.61 9.67
N ALA A 63 7.61 2.84 9.24
CA ALA A 63 6.71 3.96 9.40
C ALA A 63 6.67 4.74 8.10
N TRP A 64 5.49 5.20 7.74
CA TRP A 64 5.26 6.01 6.55
C TRP A 64 4.39 7.20 6.91
N ALA A 65 4.52 8.30 6.19
CA ALA A 65 3.65 9.44 6.37
C ALA A 65 3.35 10.11 5.02
N ALA A 66 2.13 10.62 4.89
CA ALA A 66 1.72 11.43 3.76
C ALA A 66 0.94 12.66 4.18
N ASP A 67 1.06 13.68 3.34
CA ASP A 67 0.20 14.85 3.37
C ASP A 67 -1.21 14.46 2.88
N VAL A 68 -2.19 14.63 3.77
CA VAL A 68 -3.63 14.41 3.51
C VAL A 68 -4.42 15.73 3.49
N GLY A 69 -3.73 16.87 3.37
CA GLY A 69 -4.33 18.18 3.21
C GLY A 69 -4.56 18.89 4.53
N ASP A 70 -5.50 18.40 5.34
CA ASP A 70 -5.79 19.00 6.66
C ASP A 70 -4.83 18.52 7.77
N GLY A 71 -3.97 17.56 7.43
CA GLY A 71 -2.91 17.09 8.31
C GLY A 71 -2.02 16.06 7.64
N LEU A 72 -1.44 15.20 8.47
CA LEU A 72 -0.65 14.05 8.07
C LEU A 72 -1.38 12.76 8.46
N GLU A 73 -1.37 11.81 7.54
CA GLU A 73 -1.50 10.39 7.84
C GLU A 73 -0.11 9.88 8.23
N THR A 74 -0.04 9.07 9.28
CA THR A 74 1.18 8.38 9.72
C THR A 74 0.85 6.94 9.99
N ASP A 75 1.51 6.07 9.24
CA ASP A 75 1.32 4.64 9.33
C ASP A 75 2.47 4.04 10.11
N VAL A 76 2.16 3.09 10.99
CA VAL A 76 3.16 2.26 11.65
C VAL A 76 2.78 0.81 11.39
N TYR A 77 3.69 0.08 10.75
CA TYR A 77 3.42 -1.29 10.34
C TYR A 77 4.58 -2.21 10.70
N GLY A 78 4.27 -3.47 10.92
CA GLY A 78 5.27 -4.50 11.09
C GLY A 78 4.69 -5.88 11.01
N GLY A 79 5.54 -6.86 10.70
CA GLY A 79 5.09 -8.22 10.55
C GLY A 79 6.22 -9.18 10.22
N TYR A 80 5.82 -10.36 9.76
CA TYR A 80 6.74 -11.41 9.40
C TYR A 80 6.26 -12.14 8.14
N ASN A 81 7.17 -12.31 7.18
CA ASN A 81 6.94 -13.09 5.98
C ASN A 81 7.80 -14.36 5.96
N ILE A 82 7.22 -15.44 5.47
CA ILE A 82 7.87 -16.74 5.28
C ILE A 82 7.82 -17.10 3.81
N GLU A 83 8.98 -17.40 3.24
CA GLU A 83 9.11 -17.97 1.90
C GLU A 83 9.03 -19.50 1.95
N LEU A 84 8.06 -20.08 1.25
CA LEU A 84 7.80 -21.51 1.13
C LEU A 84 7.89 -21.94 -0.34
N GLY A 85 9.11 -21.94 -0.88
CA GLY A 85 9.35 -22.26 -2.29
C GLY A 85 8.85 -21.15 -3.20
N GLU A 86 7.78 -21.39 -3.96
CA GLU A 86 7.15 -20.39 -4.83
C GLU A 86 6.08 -19.55 -4.12
N PHE A 87 5.77 -19.88 -2.88
CA PHE A 87 4.77 -19.18 -2.09
C PHE A 87 5.44 -18.26 -1.07
N THR A 88 4.83 -17.11 -0.84
CA THR A 88 5.11 -16.25 0.31
C THR A 88 3.87 -16.22 1.17
N LEU A 89 4.02 -16.38 2.49
CA LEU A 89 2.94 -16.17 3.45
C LEU A 89 3.38 -15.15 4.48
N GLY A 90 2.48 -14.26 4.85
CA GLY A 90 2.78 -13.21 5.81
C GLY A 90 1.64 -12.92 6.76
N ALA A 91 2.02 -12.44 7.93
CA ALA A 91 1.11 -11.84 8.90
C ALA A 91 1.75 -10.57 9.47
N GLY A 92 0.94 -9.56 9.72
CA GLY A 92 1.41 -8.27 10.23
C GLY A 92 0.31 -7.50 10.93
N PHE A 93 0.67 -6.31 11.36
CA PHE A 93 -0.21 -5.31 11.93
C PHE A 93 0.13 -3.95 11.34
N THR A 94 -0.90 -3.15 11.09
CA THR A 94 -0.76 -1.77 10.62
C THR A 94 -1.70 -0.89 11.42
N GLY A 95 -1.18 0.24 11.92
CA GLY A 95 -1.97 1.33 12.48
C GLY A 95 -1.81 2.57 11.60
N TYR A 96 -2.93 3.21 11.26
CA TYR A 96 -3.01 4.46 10.50
C TYR A 96 -3.48 5.55 11.44
N TYR A 97 -2.63 6.56 11.66
CA TYR A 97 -2.85 7.61 12.62
C TYR A 97 -2.92 8.96 11.93
N TYR A 98 -3.95 9.75 12.24
CA TYR A 98 -4.20 11.00 11.55
C TYR A 98 -4.01 12.20 12.48
N THR A 99 -3.68 13.33 11.86
CA THR A 99 -3.61 14.64 12.51
C THR A 99 -4.51 15.62 11.76
N GLY A 100 -4.89 16.71 12.44
CA GLY A 100 -5.94 17.59 11.92
C GLY A 100 -7.31 16.96 12.14
N ASP A 101 -8.30 17.41 11.35
CA ASP A 101 -9.66 16.89 11.38
C ASP A 101 -9.92 16.00 10.14
N PHE A 102 -8.88 15.35 9.61
CA PHE A 102 -8.97 14.53 8.39
C PHE A 102 -9.76 13.24 8.61
N ASP A 103 -9.35 12.42 9.58
CA ASP A 103 -10.00 11.18 9.96
C ASP A 103 -9.55 10.74 11.37
N ASP A 104 -10.16 9.67 11.88
CA ASP A 104 -9.83 8.96 13.10
C ASP A 104 -8.89 7.76 12.83
N THR A 105 -8.50 7.02 13.87
CA THR A 105 -7.48 5.96 13.79
C THR A 105 -8.05 4.68 13.21
N TYR A 106 -7.21 3.98 12.44
CA TYR A 106 -7.47 2.62 11.97
C TYR A 106 -6.39 1.69 12.48
N GLU A 107 -6.78 0.52 13.00
CA GLU A 107 -5.84 -0.52 13.42
C GLU A 107 -6.27 -1.87 12.85
N GLU A 108 -5.35 -2.58 12.18
CA GLU A 108 -5.68 -3.83 11.49
C GLU A 108 -4.59 -4.89 11.60
N VAL A 109 -5.04 -6.15 11.64
CA VAL A 109 -4.19 -7.32 11.41
C VAL A 109 -4.23 -7.65 9.93
N ASN A 110 -3.06 -7.83 9.32
CA ASN A 110 -2.90 -8.12 7.90
C ASN A 110 -2.46 -9.57 7.71
N LEU A 111 -3.10 -10.27 6.78
CA LEU A 111 -2.67 -11.58 6.28
C LEU A 111 -2.39 -11.46 4.80
N ASN A 112 -1.27 -12.02 4.33
CA ASN A 112 -0.94 -12.00 2.91
C ASN A 112 -0.44 -13.37 2.42
N ALA A 113 -0.71 -13.64 1.15
CA ALA A 113 -0.20 -14.79 0.42
C ALA A 113 0.20 -14.37 -1.00
N GLY A 114 1.39 -14.79 -1.43
CA GLY A 114 1.91 -14.56 -2.78
C GLY A 114 2.22 -15.87 -3.49
N TRP A 115 1.99 -15.91 -4.80
CA TRP A 115 2.42 -17.00 -5.68
C TRP A 115 2.73 -16.48 -7.09
N GLY A 116 4.01 -16.44 -7.42
CA GLY A 116 4.48 -15.99 -8.73
C GLY A 116 4.09 -14.54 -9.01
N PHE A 117 3.20 -14.33 -9.97
CA PHE A 117 2.72 -13.00 -10.37
C PHE A 117 1.48 -12.55 -9.59
N LEU A 118 0.92 -13.39 -8.72
CA LEU A 118 -0.31 -13.12 -7.97
C LEU A 118 -0.02 -12.91 -6.49
N SER A 119 -0.73 -11.96 -5.88
CA SER A 119 -0.80 -11.81 -4.43
C SER A 119 -2.25 -11.61 -3.99
N VAL A 120 -2.53 -12.05 -2.76
CA VAL A 120 -3.81 -11.86 -2.06
C VAL A 120 -3.52 -11.34 -0.66
N GLY A 121 -4.20 -10.27 -0.28
CA GLY A 121 -4.20 -9.70 1.06
C GLY A 121 -5.58 -9.81 1.68
N TYR A 122 -5.63 -10.03 2.99
CA TYR A 122 -6.85 -9.90 3.78
C TYR A 122 -6.53 -9.20 5.10
N SER A 123 -7.18 -8.07 5.34
CA SER A 123 -7.03 -7.28 6.57
C SER A 123 -8.30 -7.34 7.38
N ILE A 124 -8.14 -7.37 8.71
CA ILE A 124 -9.23 -7.31 9.68
C ILE A 124 -8.90 -6.15 10.60
N GLY A 125 -9.75 -5.13 10.62
CA GLY A 125 -9.47 -3.91 11.36
C GLY A 125 -10.67 -3.29 12.03
N GLU A 126 -10.35 -2.30 12.86
CA GLU A 126 -11.29 -1.42 13.56
C GLU A 126 -10.94 0.04 13.19
N TRP A 127 -11.98 0.86 13.02
CA TRP A 127 -11.90 2.32 12.96
C TRP A 127 -12.46 2.91 14.25
N ASP A 128 -11.70 3.77 14.92
CA ASP A 128 -11.98 4.22 16.29
C ASP A 128 -12.75 5.56 16.41
N GLY A 129 -13.30 6.03 15.29
CA GLY A 129 -14.15 7.23 15.25
C GLY A 129 -15.49 7.07 15.98
N ASP A 130 -16.33 8.11 15.91
CA ASP A 130 -17.61 8.12 16.65
C ASP A 130 -18.52 6.95 16.24
N GLY A 131 -18.75 6.06 17.19
CA GLY A 131 -19.55 4.85 17.01
C GLY A 131 -18.73 3.57 16.89
N GLY A 132 -17.45 3.65 16.51
CA GLY A 132 -16.55 2.50 16.30
C GLY A 132 -17.06 1.56 15.20
N GLN A 133 -16.21 1.19 14.24
CA GLN A 133 -16.65 0.31 13.14
C GLN A 133 -15.66 -0.81 12.90
N ASP A 134 -16.19 -2.02 12.76
CA ASP A 134 -15.40 -3.18 12.37
C ASP A 134 -15.42 -3.30 10.85
N TYR A 135 -14.25 -3.50 10.24
CA TYR A 135 -14.15 -3.80 8.82
C TYR A 135 -13.32 -5.04 8.54
N ASP A 136 -13.47 -5.54 7.31
CA ASP A 136 -12.45 -6.34 6.67
C ASP A 136 -12.19 -5.84 5.26
N TYR A 137 -11.03 -6.20 4.73
CA TYR A 137 -10.59 -5.75 3.42
C TYR A 137 -9.89 -6.89 2.68
N LEU A 138 -10.37 -7.22 1.49
CA LEU A 138 -9.75 -8.18 0.57
C LEU A 138 -9.05 -7.43 -0.55
N GLU A 139 -7.84 -7.85 -0.89
CA GLU A 139 -7.10 -7.38 -2.05
C GLU A 139 -6.57 -8.55 -2.87
N VAL A 140 -6.67 -8.47 -4.19
CA VAL A 140 -6.02 -9.38 -5.13
C VAL A 140 -5.27 -8.58 -6.17
N THR A 141 -3.97 -8.85 -6.30
CA THR A 141 -3.09 -8.15 -7.24
C THR A 141 -2.41 -9.13 -8.17
N ALA A 142 -2.29 -8.75 -9.45
CA ALA A 142 -1.52 -9.44 -10.46
C ALA A 142 -0.47 -8.51 -11.07
N GLU A 143 0.81 -8.89 -11.04
CA GLU A 143 1.91 -8.06 -11.56
C GLU A 143 2.77 -8.80 -12.59
N HIS A 144 3.06 -8.16 -13.72
CA HIS A 144 4.03 -8.64 -14.68
C HIS A 144 4.80 -7.51 -15.38
N LYS A 145 6.13 -7.49 -15.20
CA LYS A 145 7.05 -6.58 -15.92
C LYS A 145 6.66 -5.10 -15.79
N GLY A 146 6.38 -4.68 -14.56
CA GLY A 146 5.99 -3.31 -14.24
C GLY A 146 4.50 -3.01 -14.47
N PHE A 147 3.78 -3.83 -15.25
CA PHE A 147 2.33 -3.74 -15.30
C PHE A 147 1.72 -4.43 -14.10
N TYR A 148 0.65 -3.86 -13.55
CA TYR A 148 -0.12 -4.51 -12.52
C TYR A 148 -1.61 -4.21 -12.66
N GLY A 149 -2.41 -5.07 -12.04
CA GLY A 149 -3.83 -4.86 -11.84
C GLY A 149 -4.24 -5.36 -10.46
N THR A 150 -5.11 -4.61 -9.81
CA THR A 150 -5.55 -4.83 -8.43
C THR A 150 -7.06 -4.73 -8.35
N TYR A 151 -7.68 -5.65 -7.62
CA TYR A 151 -9.05 -5.56 -7.17
C TYR A 151 -9.05 -5.51 -5.64
N GLY A 152 -9.73 -4.53 -5.07
CA GLY A 152 -9.89 -4.37 -3.62
C GLY A 152 -11.35 -4.24 -3.23
N SER A 153 -11.74 -4.76 -2.06
CA SER A 153 -13.11 -4.72 -1.57
C SER A 153 -13.15 -4.64 -0.05
N PHE A 154 -13.95 -3.71 0.47
CA PHE A 154 -14.27 -3.65 1.89
C PHE A 154 -15.47 -4.54 2.22
N GLY A 155 -15.60 -4.87 3.51
CA GLY A 155 -16.72 -5.61 4.07
C GLY A 155 -17.01 -5.26 5.53
N LYS A 156 -18.01 -5.95 6.09
CA LYS A 156 -18.64 -5.71 7.40
C LYS A 156 -19.37 -4.36 7.48
N ASP A 157 -18.94 -3.45 8.36
CA ASP A 157 -19.57 -2.15 8.53
C ASP A 157 -19.15 -1.17 7.43
N PHE A 158 -18.10 -1.53 6.67
CA PHE A 158 -17.65 -0.79 5.49
C PHE A 158 -18.22 -1.43 4.22
N ASP A 159 -18.21 -0.68 3.12
CA ASP A 159 -18.68 -1.14 1.81
C ASP A 159 -17.85 -0.50 0.69
N GLY A 160 -17.94 -1.09 -0.50
CA GLY A 160 -17.32 -0.58 -1.70
C GLY A 160 -16.12 -1.38 -2.18
N ASP A 161 -15.85 -1.24 -3.47
CA ASP A 161 -14.81 -1.97 -4.19
C ASP A 161 -14.16 -1.07 -5.24
N TYR A 162 -12.95 -1.44 -5.66
CA TYR A 162 -12.26 -0.75 -6.75
C TYR A 162 -11.45 -1.71 -7.60
N PHE A 163 -11.22 -1.27 -8.83
CA PHE A 163 -10.26 -1.88 -9.74
C PHE A 163 -9.20 -0.84 -10.12
N GLN A 164 -7.94 -1.24 -10.03
CA GLN A 164 -6.80 -0.42 -10.43
C GLN A 164 -5.97 -1.15 -11.45
N VAL A 165 -5.48 -0.43 -12.47
CA VAL A 165 -4.45 -0.91 -13.38
C VAL A 165 -3.37 0.12 -13.54
N GLY A 166 -2.13 -0.30 -13.57
CA GLY A 166 -1.02 0.62 -13.65
C GLY A 166 0.22 0.06 -14.29
N TYR A 167 1.18 0.96 -14.46
CA TYR A 167 2.52 0.68 -14.92
C TYR A 167 3.53 1.45 -14.08
N GLY A 168 4.51 0.74 -13.53
CA GLY A 168 5.65 1.29 -12.79
C GLY A 168 6.98 0.96 -13.48
N THR A 169 7.93 1.88 -13.42
CA THR A 169 9.29 1.66 -13.91
C THR A 169 10.32 2.55 -13.22
N GLU A 170 11.58 2.14 -13.23
CA GLU A 170 12.69 2.96 -12.71
C GLU A 170 13.40 3.71 -13.85
N VAL A 171 13.53 5.02 -13.72
CA VAL A 171 14.29 5.87 -14.64
C VAL A 171 15.30 6.71 -13.87
N GLY A 172 16.58 6.34 -13.95
CA GLY A 172 17.66 7.11 -13.32
C GLY A 172 17.65 7.04 -11.79
N GLY A 173 17.24 5.91 -11.22
CA GLY A 173 17.09 5.74 -9.77
C GLY A 173 15.93 6.54 -9.19
N PHE A 174 14.92 6.85 -10.00
CA PHE A 174 13.62 7.36 -9.59
C PHE A 174 12.56 6.39 -10.08
N ASP A 175 11.61 6.09 -9.21
CA ASP A 175 10.47 5.24 -9.52
C ASP A 175 9.39 6.13 -10.11
N LEU A 176 8.88 5.77 -11.29
CA LEU A 176 7.84 6.49 -12.00
C LEU A 176 6.63 5.57 -12.17
N GLY A 177 5.43 6.08 -11.88
CA GLY A 177 4.19 5.34 -11.99
C GLY A 177 3.11 6.09 -12.73
N ILE A 178 2.27 5.33 -13.43
CA ILE A 178 0.96 5.76 -13.90
C ILE A 178 -0.08 4.70 -13.53
N ALA A 179 -1.24 5.12 -13.03
CA ALA A 179 -2.33 4.22 -12.66
C ALA A 179 -3.69 4.80 -13.03
N ALA A 180 -4.61 3.96 -13.45
CA ALA A 180 -6.03 4.27 -13.55
C ALA A 180 -6.79 3.51 -12.46
N ILE A 181 -7.63 4.20 -11.71
CA ILE A 181 -8.46 3.64 -10.63
C ILE A 181 -9.93 3.84 -11.00
N PHE A 182 -10.72 2.80 -10.78
CA PHE A 182 -12.16 2.77 -10.99
C PHE A 182 -12.78 2.29 -9.69
N SER A 183 -13.40 3.20 -8.93
CA SER A 183 -13.98 2.89 -7.63
C SER A 183 -15.50 2.89 -7.69
N SER A 184 -16.10 2.04 -6.87
CA SER A 184 -17.55 2.02 -6.68
C SER A 184 -18.01 3.34 -6.06
N LYS A 185 -19.32 3.59 -6.13
CA LYS A 185 -19.92 4.82 -5.60
C LYS A 185 -19.81 4.90 -4.07
N GLU A 186 -19.73 3.76 -3.40
CA GLU A 186 -19.58 3.65 -1.94
C GLU A 186 -18.22 4.18 -1.49
N LEU A 187 -17.20 4.13 -2.35
CA LEU A 187 -15.86 4.66 -2.10
C LEU A 187 -15.67 6.11 -2.58
N SER A 188 -16.72 6.74 -3.13
CA SER A 188 -16.61 8.07 -3.72
C SER A 188 -17.53 9.08 -3.06
N ASP A 189 -17.01 10.27 -2.76
CA ASP A 189 -17.80 11.40 -2.28
C ASP A 189 -18.65 12.08 -3.36
N GLN A 190 -18.58 11.62 -4.62
CA GLN A 190 -19.34 12.13 -5.75
C GLN A 190 -20.52 11.20 -6.09
N ASP A 191 -21.65 11.75 -6.53
CA ASP A 191 -22.79 10.98 -7.04
C ASP A 191 -22.39 10.20 -8.33
N GLY A 192 -21.80 9.00 -8.21
CA GLY A 192 -21.33 8.17 -9.33
C GLY A 192 -20.25 7.17 -8.94
N SER A 193 -19.71 6.41 -9.90
CA SER A 193 -18.41 5.72 -9.70
C SER A 193 -17.29 6.73 -9.97
N SER A 194 -16.21 6.71 -9.19
CA SER A 194 -15.08 7.64 -9.37
C SER A 194 -13.99 7.00 -10.22
N GLU A 195 -13.42 7.82 -11.10
CA GLU A 195 -12.40 7.42 -12.06
C GLU A 195 -11.21 8.38 -11.93
N SER A 196 -10.04 7.84 -11.60
CA SER A 196 -8.82 8.63 -11.42
C SER A 196 -7.70 8.19 -12.34
N LEU A 197 -6.90 9.15 -12.82
CA LEU A 197 -5.63 8.88 -13.49
C LEU A 197 -4.49 9.53 -12.71
N ILE A 198 -3.65 8.68 -12.14
CA ILE A 198 -2.63 9.07 -11.17
C ILE A 198 -1.25 8.98 -11.81
N PHE A 199 -0.42 9.99 -11.56
CA PHE A 199 1.01 9.97 -11.84
C PHE A 199 1.76 9.99 -10.52
N SER A 200 2.80 9.16 -10.39
CA SER A 200 3.65 9.13 -9.21
C SER A 200 5.12 9.19 -9.56
N ILE A 201 5.91 9.76 -8.63
CA ILE A 201 7.35 9.73 -8.63
C ILE A 201 7.87 9.45 -7.23
N GLY A 202 8.86 8.58 -7.10
CA GLY A 202 9.48 8.22 -5.84
C GLY A 202 10.98 7.99 -5.93
N LYS A 203 11.61 7.87 -4.77
CA LYS A 203 13.00 7.44 -4.64
C LYS A 203 13.22 6.76 -3.30
N SER A 204 13.87 5.60 -3.35
CA SER A 204 14.35 4.87 -2.18
C SER A 204 15.86 5.04 -1.96
N PHE A 205 16.28 4.90 -0.71
CA PHE A 205 17.65 5.04 -0.23
C PHE A 205 17.98 3.90 0.72
N ASP A 206 19.11 3.23 0.49
CA ASP A 206 19.71 2.31 1.46
C ASP A 206 20.52 3.13 2.49
N LEU A 207 20.38 2.81 3.79
CA LEU A 207 20.98 3.57 4.90
C LEU A 207 22.19 2.88 5.56
#